data_AF-A0A8T5TDL4-F1
#
_entry.id   AF-A0A8T5TDL4-F1
#
_cell.length_a   1.000
_cell.length_b   1.000
_cell.length_c   1.000
_cell.angle_alpha   90.00
_cell.angle_beta   90.00
_cell.angle_gamma   90.00
#
_symmetry.space_group_name_H-M   'P 1'
#
loop_
_entity.id
_entity.type
_entity.pdbx_description
1 polymer ?
#
loop_
_entity_poly.entity_id
_entity_poly.type
_entity_poly.pdbx_seq_one_letter_code
_entity_poly.pdbx_strand_id
1 'polypeptide(L)'
;MENNKNINHIDGKGKDCNTFKDFKNNENPIMDETSERSQDLKFGEEIALMVDNAGKMAYRYEISLKKGSFEQKCPYLEIIDIYKEIIRKLLEKGWISQLETYSKEIDIYKKKYEKDKNLREIELQKESKQKAFEQSQKIKEVDSVQAVLQSLETEMRVLNFEAKKQEKWMEFDNILGLIDRAEKLVKDYKLKIKKENILEIESPYHEILKVYEDAKNKFKEFGWNDAAKKLFDSIEFYKKEFINDNNLRECEKKKV
;
A
#
# COMPACT_ATOMS: atom_id res chain seq x y z
N MET A 1 -91.28 -52.89 18.05
CA MET A 1 -92.50 -52.98 18.89
C MET A 1 -93.18 -51.64 18.82
N GLU A 2 -94.47 -51.68 18.46
CA GLU A 2 -95.53 -50.66 18.60
C GLU A 2 -95.32 -49.28 17.96
N ASN A 3 -95.98 -48.93 16.85
CA ASN A 3 -97.43 -48.73 16.60
C ASN A 3 -98.03 -47.44 17.18
N ASN A 4 -98.59 -46.65 16.24
CA ASN A 4 -99.84 -45.86 16.25
C ASN A 4 -99.61 -44.37 15.91
N LYS A 5 -99.97 -43.86 14.72
CA LYS A 5 -101.29 -43.73 14.04
C LYS A 5 -102.34 -42.93 14.82
N ASN A 6 -102.70 -41.76 14.28
CA ASN A 6 -104.03 -41.29 13.83
C ASN A 6 -104.20 -39.78 14.07
N ILE A 7 -104.31 -38.94 13.03
CA ILE A 7 -105.47 -38.60 12.17
C ILE A 7 -106.54 -37.77 12.91
N ASN A 8 -106.83 -36.59 12.35
CA ASN A 8 -108.14 -35.90 12.12
C ASN A 8 -107.77 -34.54 11.46
N HIS A 9 -108.02 -34.19 10.19
CA HIS A 9 -109.20 -34.16 9.31
C HIS A 9 -110.44 -33.47 9.90
N ILE A 10 -110.66 -32.20 9.52
CA ILE A 10 -111.99 -31.59 9.31
C ILE A 10 -111.89 -30.59 8.14
N ASP A 11 -112.67 -30.86 7.10
CA ASP A 11 -113.01 -29.98 5.97
C ASP A 11 -114.01 -28.87 6.39
N GLY A 12 -114.01 -27.72 5.70
CA GLY A 12 -115.03 -26.70 5.97
C GLY A 12 -115.02 -25.41 5.14
N LYS A 13 -115.26 -25.55 3.83
CA LYS A 13 -115.94 -24.62 2.89
C LYS A 13 -116.17 -23.14 3.29
N GLY A 14 -115.57 -22.24 2.51
CA GLY A 14 -116.23 -21.19 1.69
C GLY A 14 -116.99 -20.04 2.36
N LYS A 15 -116.61 -18.80 2.02
CA LYS A 15 -117.46 -17.78 1.37
C LYS A 15 -116.74 -16.46 1.18
N ASP A 16 -117.15 -15.79 0.10
CA ASP A 16 -116.69 -14.53 -0.45
C ASP A 16 -116.74 -13.36 0.56
N CYS A 17 -115.87 -12.35 0.37
CA CYS A 17 -116.26 -10.98 0.07
C CYS A 17 -115.06 -10.01 0.14
N ASN A 18 -114.98 -9.15 -0.87
CA ASN A 18 -114.31 -7.85 -0.89
C ASN A 18 -114.25 -7.16 0.49
N THR A 19 -113.09 -6.59 0.85
CA THR A 19 -112.95 -5.12 0.97
C THR A 19 -111.50 -4.72 1.26
N PHE A 20 -110.91 -4.03 0.28
CA PHE A 20 -110.09 -2.81 0.40
C PHE A 20 -109.86 -2.28 1.83
N LYS A 21 -108.59 -2.23 2.29
CA LYS A 21 -107.94 -1.07 2.93
C LYS A 21 -106.48 -1.35 3.33
N ASP A 22 -105.60 -0.58 2.72
CA ASP A 22 -104.41 0.05 3.31
C ASP A 22 -103.28 -0.83 3.87
N PHE A 23 -102.53 -1.46 2.96
CA PHE A 23 -101.11 -1.72 3.23
C PHE A 23 -100.33 -0.44 2.95
N LYS A 24 -99.95 0.26 4.03
CA LYS A 24 -98.96 1.33 3.97
C LYS A 24 -97.64 0.78 3.45
N ASN A 25 -97.14 1.43 2.39
CA ASN A 25 -95.77 1.35 1.91
C ASN A 25 -94.80 1.44 3.10
N ASN A 26 -94.03 0.37 3.31
CA ASN A 26 -92.76 0.45 4.00
C ASN A 26 -91.67 0.15 2.96
N GLU A 27 -91.50 1.10 2.04
CA GLU A 27 -90.34 1.17 1.17
C GLU A 27 -89.16 1.58 2.04
N ASN A 28 -88.41 0.59 2.54
CA ASN A 28 -87.04 0.84 2.98
C ASN A 28 -86.22 1.23 1.74
N PRO A 29 -85.40 2.30 1.78
CA PRO A 29 -84.59 2.68 0.64
C PRO A 29 -83.47 1.66 0.46
N ILE A 30 -83.51 0.91 -0.65
CA ILE A 30 -82.38 0.12 -1.15
C ILE A 30 -81.47 1.10 -1.89
N MET A 31 -80.67 1.85 -1.13
CA MET A 31 -79.63 2.74 -1.63
C MET A 31 -78.51 2.68 -0.59
N ASP A 32 -77.40 1.99 -0.89
CA ASP A 32 -75.99 2.38 -0.59
C ASP A 32 -74.95 1.22 -0.63
N GLU A 33 -75.33 -0.06 -0.82
CA GLU A 33 -74.36 -1.17 -0.79
C GLU A 33 -73.31 -1.16 -1.92
N THR A 34 -73.60 -0.52 -3.06
CA THR A 34 -72.67 -0.47 -4.22
C THR A 34 -71.60 0.61 -4.11
N SER A 35 -71.85 1.66 -3.33
CA SER A 35 -70.91 2.78 -3.11
C SER A 35 -69.83 2.40 -2.09
N GLU A 36 -70.23 1.84 -0.95
CA GLU A 36 -69.33 1.40 0.12
C GLU A 36 -68.35 0.33 -0.35
N ARG A 37 -68.85 -0.65 -1.11
CA ARG A 37 -68.03 -1.71 -1.71
C ARG A 37 -66.97 -1.19 -2.69
N SER A 38 -67.25 -0.08 -3.40
CA SER A 38 -66.27 0.57 -4.28
C SER A 38 -65.19 1.30 -3.49
N GLN A 39 -65.53 1.88 -2.34
CA GLN A 39 -64.56 2.56 -1.46
C GLN A 39 -63.61 1.56 -0.79
N ASP A 40 -64.13 0.41 -0.34
CA ASP A 40 -63.33 -0.66 0.27
C ASP A 40 -62.32 -1.27 -0.72
N LEU A 41 -62.71 -1.43 -1.98
CA LEU A 41 -61.80 -1.89 -3.03
C LEU A 41 -60.64 -0.90 -3.25
N LYS A 42 -60.95 0.40 -3.37
CA LYS A 42 -59.92 1.45 -3.53
C LYS A 42 -58.99 1.52 -2.33
N PHE A 43 -59.53 1.37 -1.13
CA PHE A 43 -58.73 1.34 0.10
C PHE A 43 -57.80 0.11 0.13
N GLY A 44 -58.31 -1.07 -0.24
CA GLY A 44 -57.50 -2.27 -0.39
C GLY A 44 -56.36 -2.12 -1.41
N GLU A 45 -56.63 -1.47 -2.54
CA GLU A 45 -55.62 -1.16 -3.56
C GLU A 45 -54.54 -0.21 -3.03
N GLU A 46 -54.92 0.81 -2.24
CA GLU A 46 -53.98 1.72 -1.60
C GLU A 46 -53.03 0.97 -0.65
N ILE A 47 -53.58 0.12 0.23
CA ILE A 47 -52.77 -0.69 1.15
C ILE A 47 -51.86 -1.64 0.37
N ALA A 48 -52.35 -2.29 -0.68
CA ALA A 48 -51.56 -3.18 -1.51
C ALA A 48 -50.38 -2.45 -2.16
N LEU A 49 -50.58 -1.22 -2.64
CA LEU A 49 -49.53 -0.40 -3.25
C LEU A 49 -48.47 0.04 -2.22
N MET A 50 -48.88 0.38 -1.00
CA MET A 50 -47.95 0.69 0.09
C MET A 50 -47.07 -0.51 0.45
N VAL A 51 -47.67 -1.71 0.53
CA VAL A 51 -46.95 -2.97 0.81
C VAL A 51 -45.98 -3.31 -0.33
N ASP A 52 -46.40 -3.19 -1.59
CA ASP A 52 -45.55 -3.43 -2.75
C ASP A 52 -44.36 -2.46 -2.78
N ASN A 53 -44.59 -1.17 -2.48
CA ASN A 53 -43.52 -0.20 -2.40
C ASN A 53 -42.50 -0.53 -1.29
N ALA A 54 -42.98 -0.85 -0.08
CA ALA A 54 -42.13 -1.30 1.02
C ALA A 54 -41.30 -2.55 0.64
N GLY A 55 -41.92 -3.53 0.00
CA GLY A 55 -41.24 -4.74 -0.49
C GLY A 55 -40.16 -4.42 -1.53
N LYS A 56 -40.44 -3.54 -2.49
CA LYS A 56 -39.48 -3.08 -3.50
C LYS A 56 -38.30 -2.35 -2.86
N MET A 57 -38.54 -1.50 -1.86
CA MET A 57 -37.47 -0.82 -1.11
C MET A 57 -36.55 -1.82 -0.40
N ALA A 58 -37.14 -2.80 0.30
CA ALA A 58 -36.40 -3.85 0.99
C ALA A 58 -35.56 -4.67 0.01
N TYR A 59 -36.17 -5.13 -1.08
CA TYR A 59 -35.53 -5.98 -2.08
C TYR A 59 -34.33 -5.30 -2.75
N ARG A 60 -34.50 -4.05 -3.20
CA ARG A 60 -33.42 -3.27 -3.82
C ARG A 60 -32.23 -3.13 -2.89
N TYR A 61 -32.49 -2.84 -1.61
CA TYR A 61 -31.45 -2.68 -0.62
C TYR A 61 -30.75 -3.99 -0.27
N GLU A 62 -31.49 -5.08 -0.11
CA GLU A 62 -30.91 -6.40 0.15
C GLU A 62 -30.02 -6.88 -1.00
N ILE A 63 -30.35 -6.54 -2.25
CA ILE A 63 -29.46 -6.78 -3.39
C ILE A 63 -28.18 -5.94 -3.29
N SER A 64 -28.28 -4.65 -2.97
CA SER A 64 -27.10 -3.80 -2.79
C SER A 64 -26.16 -4.33 -1.71
N LEU A 65 -26.71 -4.78 -0.58
CA LEU A 65 -25.94 -5.41 0.50
C LEU A 65 -25.25 -6.70 0.04
N LYS A 66 -25.92 -7.56 -0.71
CA LYS A 66 -25.32 -8.79 -1.27
C LYS A 66 -24.19 -8.49 -2.25
N LYS A 67 -24.24 -7.35 -2.94
CA LYS A 67 -23.18 -6.86 -3.82
C LYS A 67 -22.03 -6.17 -3.05
N GLY A 68 -22.15 -6.02 -1.73
CA GLY A 68 -21.13 -5.38 -0.89
C GLY A 68 -21.16 -3.86 -0.90
N SER A 69 -22.21 -3.22 -1.45
CA SER A 69 -22.35 -1.75 -1.35
C SER A 69 -23.00 -1.38 -0.03
N PHE A 70 -22.17 -0.92 0.91
CA PHE A 70 -22.60 -0.41 2.21
C PHE A 70 -22.82 1.10 2.22
N GLU A 71 -22.59 1.82 1.11
CA GLU A 71 -22.74 3.29 1.06
C GLU A 71 -24.21 3.71 1.07
N GLN A 72 -25.12 2.86 0.59
CA GLN A 72 -26.54 3.17 0.53
C GLN A 72 -27.14 3.27 1.94
N LYS A 73 -27.98 4.29 2.18
CA LYS A 73 -28.72 4.45 3.44
C LYS A 73 -29.71 3.30 3.64
N CYS A 74 -29.78 2.77 4.86
CA CYS A 74 -30.70 1.69 5.25
C CYS A 74 -32.17 2.16 5.18
N PRO A 75 -33.04 1.53 4.36
CA PRO A 75 -34.43 1.93 4.20
C PRO A 75 -35.40 1.28 5.21
N TYR A 76 -34.92 0.38 6.09
CA TYR A 76 -35.82 -0.38 6.96
C TYR A 76 -36.62 0.51 7.93
N LEU A 77 -36.11 1.67 8.33
CA LEU A 77 -36.87 2.65 9.12
C LEU A 77 -38.03 3.24 8.33
N GLU A 78 -37.78 3.60 7.07
CA GLU A 78 -38.81 4.15 6.17
C GLU A 78 -39.90 3.11 5.90
N ILE A 79 -39.51 1.84 5.74
CA ILE A 79 -40.45 0.71 5.60
C ILE A 79 -41.29 0.50 6.86
N ILE A 80 -40.68 0.58 8.05
CA ILE A 80 -41.39 0.50 9.33
C ILE A 80 -42.47 1.59 9.40
N ASP A 81 -42.15 2.81 8.96
CA ASP A 81 -43.09 3.92 8.98
C ASP A 81 -44.24 3.72 7.98
N ILE A 82 -43.99 3.13 6.80
CA ILE A 82 -45.05 2.70 5.87
C ILE A 82 -46.02 1.73 6.54
N TYR A 83 -45.52 0.71 7.26
CA TYR A 83 -46.39 -0.26 7.94
C TYR A 83 -47.14 0.33 9.14
N LYS A 84 -46.56 1.28 9.87
CA LYS A 84 -47.29 2.02 10.93
C LYS A 84 -48.45 2.81 10.34
N GLU A 85 -48.24 3.43 9.18
CA GLU A 85 -49.27 4.19 8.48
C GLU A 85 -50.41 3.28 7.97
N ILE A 86 -50.08 2.09 7.46
CA ILE A 86 -51.07 1.05 7.11
C ILE A 86 -51.92 0.68 8.34
N ILE A 87 -51.29 0.42 9.49
CA ILE A 87 -51.99 0.08 10.75
C ILE A 87 -52.94 1.21 11.16
N ARG A 88 -52.50 2.48 11.09
CA ARG A 88 -53.33 3.66 11.38
C ARG A 88 -54.57 3.70 10.49
N LYS A 89 -54.38 3.55 9.18
CA LYS A 89 -55.46 3.53 8.18
C LYS A 89 -56.46 2.39 8.40
N LEU A 90 -55.97 1.19 8.75
CA LEU A 90 -56.81 0.02 9.02
C LEU A 90 -57.64 0.20 10.30
N LEU A 91 -57.07 0.81 11.34
CA LEU A 91 -57.78 1.15 12.57
C LEU A 91 -58.91 2.15 12.31
N GLU A 92 -58.65 3.19 11.51
CA GLU A 92 -59.66 4.18 11.12
C GLU A 92 -60.83 3.57 10.34
N LYS A 93 -60.58 2.49 9.59
CA LYS A 93 -61.60 1.73 8.84
C LYS A 93 -62.22 0.57 9.64
N GLY A 94 -61.74 0.26 10.83
CA GLY A 94 -62.23 -0.86 11.65
C GLY A 94 -61.79 -2.25 11.16
N TRP A 95 -60.78 -2.34 10.29
CA TRP A 95 -60.29 -3.61 9.72
C TRP A 95 -59.28 -4.29 10.66
N ILE A 96 -59.77 -4.76 11.81
CA ILE A 96 -58.93 -5.24 12.93
C ILE A 96 -58.17 -6.52 12.59
N SER A 97 -58.73 -7.40 11.75
CA SER A 97 -58.15 -8.72 11.43
C SER A 97 -56.77 -8.66 10.76
N GLN A 98 -56.45 -7.56 10.08
CA GLN A 98 -55.19 -7.40 9.34
C GLN A 98 -54.08 -6.74 10.18
N LEU A 99 -54.40 -6.15 11.33
CA LEU A 99 -53.45 -5.39 12.15
C LEU A 99 -52.31 -6.26 12.68
N GLU A 100 -52.61 -7.51 13.05
CA GLU A 100 -51.62 -8.45 13.58
C GLU A 100 -50.56 -8.78 12.52
N THR A 101 -50.98 -8.96 11.26
CA THR A 101 -50.09 -9.24 10.14
C THR A 101 -49.08 -8.11 9.95
N TYR A 102 -49.56 -6.86 9.89
CA TYR A 102 -48.67 -5.71 9.68
C TYR A 102 -47.81 -5.37 10.90
N SER A 103 -48.28 -5.68 12.11
CA SER A 103 -47.47 -5.56 13.33
C SER A 103 -46.29 -6.54 13.29
N LYS A 104 -46.50 -7.78 12.83
CA LYS A 104 -45.42 -8.76 12.64
C LYS A 104 -44.41 -8.28 11.60
N GLU A 105 -44.85 -7.67 10.50
CA GLU A 105 -43.95 -7.09 9.49
C GLU A 105 -43.07 -5.99 10.08
N ILE A 106 -43.62 -5.08 10.90
CA ILE A 106 -42.83 -4.06 11.61
C ILE A 106 -41.71 -4.71 12.42
N ASP A 107 -42.00 -5.77 13.16
CA ASP A 107 -41.01 -6.45 13.98
C ASP A 107 -39.94 -7.19 13.14
N ILE A 108 -40.32 -7.72 11.97
CA ILE A 108 -39.35 -8.27 11.00
C ILE A 108 -38.38 -7.17 10.57
N TYR A 109 -38.88 -5.99 10.18
CA TYR A 109 -38.03 -4.90 9.70
C TYR A 109 -37.18 -4.27 10.80
N LYS A 110 -37.67 -4.20 12.05
CA LYS A 110 -36.83 -3.80 13.21
C LYS A 110 -35.65 -4.75 13.39
N LYS A 111 -35.90 -6.07 13.32
CA LYS A 111 -34.83 -7.07 13.42
C LYS A 111 -33.83 -6.97 12.26
N LYS A 112 -34.30 -6.66 11.05
CA LYS A 112 -33.43 -6.42 9.89
C LYS A 112 -32.56 -5.18 10.07
N TYR A 113 -33.12 -4.10 10.63
CA TYR A 113 -32.40 -2.87 10.94
C TYR A 113 -31.26 -3.07 11.95
N GLU A 114 -31.52 -3.79 13.05
CA GLU A 114 -30.47 -4.09 14.04
C GLU A 114 -29.34 -4.94 13.43
N LYS A 115 -29.68 -5.93 12.59
CA LYS A 115 -28.67 -6.71 11.86
C LYS A 115 -27.82 -5.84 10.94
N ASP A 116 -28.44 -4.89 10.24
CA ASP A 116 -27.74 -3.95 9.36
C ASP A 116 -26.74 -3.07 10.13
N LYS A 117 -27.16 -2.56 11.28
CA LYS A 117 -26.31 -1.77 12.18
C LYS A 117 -25.06 -2.56 12.61
N ASN A 118 -25.25 -3.81 13.04
CA ASN A 118 -24.15 -4.69 13.42
C ASN A 118 -23.19 -4.99 12.26
N LEU A 119 -23.74 -5.21 11.05
CA LEU A 119 -22.92 -5.43 9.85
C LEU A 119 -22.03 -4.22 9.54
N ARG A 120 -22.58 -3.00 9.64
CA ARG A 120 -21.84 -1.76 9.41
C ARG A 120 -20.73 -1.55 10.44
N GLU A 121 -20.98 -1.87 11.70
CA GLU A 121 -19.97 -1.79 12.75
C GLU A 121 -18.80 -2.75 12.47
N ILE A 122 -19.10 -3.99 12.07
CA ILE A 122 -18.08 -4.98 11.71
C ILE A 122 -17.24 -4.49 10.52
N GLU A 123 -17.87 -3.90 9.50
CA GLU A 123 -17.15 -3.43 8.33
C GLU A 123 -16.22 -2.25 8.65
N LEU A 124 -16.67 -1.32 9.49
CA LEU A 124 -15.85 -0.23 9.99
C LEU A 124 -14.63 -0.75 10.78
N GLN A 125 -14.83 -1.78 11.61
CA GLN A 125 -13.73 -2.41 12.36
C GLN A 125 -12.73 -3.12 11.44
N LYS A 126 -13.20 -3.79 10.38
CA LYS A 126 -12.31 -4.40 9.38
C LYS A 126 -11.49 -3.36 8.65
N GLU A 127 -12.12 -2.26 8.21
CA GLU A 127 -11.42 -1.17 7.53
C GLU A 127 -10.33 -0.57 8.43
N SER A 128 -10.63 -0.35 9.72
CA SER A 128 -9.65 0.13 10.69
C SER A 128 -8.50 -0.84 10.88
N LYS A 129 -8.77 -2.15 10.99
CA LYS A 129 -7.73 -3.18 11.14
C LYS A 129 -6.84 -3.28 9.91
N GLN A 130 -7.44 -3.19 8.71
CA GLN A 130 -6.72 -3.22 7.44
C GLN A 130 -5.77 -2.03 7.33
N LYS A 131 -6.24 -0.81 7.62
CA LYS A 131 -5.40 0.40 7.62
C LYS A 131 -4.24 0.29 8.61
N ALA A 132 -4.48 -0.23 9.82
CA ALA A 132 -3.42 -0.42 10.81
C ALA A 132 -2.36 -1.44 10.36
N PHE A 133 -2.80 -2.54 9.71
CA PHE A 133 -1.89 -3.54 9.17
C PHE A 133 -1.01 -2.96 8.04
N GLU A 134 -1.60 -2.25 7.08
CA GLU A 134 -0.87 -1.60 5.99
C GLU A 134 0.16 -0.57 6.49
N GLN A 135 -0.19 0.22 7.52
CA GLN A 135 0.75 1.14 8.16
C GLN A 135 1.92 0.38 8.80
N SER A 136 1.65 -0.75 9.47
CA SER A 136 2.71 -1.55 10.09
C SER A 136 3.66 -2.20 9.07
N GLN A 137 3.18 -2.54 7.87
CA GLN A 137 4.01 -3.07 6.80
C GLN A 137 4.94 -2.00 6.22
N LYS A 138 4.43 -0.79 5.97
CA LYS A 138 5.24 0.34 5.48
C LYS A 138 6.42 0.67 6.39
N ILE A 139 6.22 0.61 7.71
CA ILE A 139 7.28 0.88 8.69
C ILE A 139 8.42 -0.16 8.57
N LYS A 140 8.08 -1.45 8.41
CA LYS A 140 9.08 -2.53 8.29
C LYS A 140 9.91 -2.43 7.01
N GLU A 141 9.31 -2.01 5.90
CA GLU A 141 10.04 -1.81 4.64
C GLU A 141 11.08 -0.69 4.77
N VAL A 142 10.72 0.44 5.40
CA VAL A 142 11.63 1.58 5.59
C VAL A 142 12.85 1.19 6.42
N ASP A 143 12.64 0.47 7.53
CA ASP A 143 13.74 -0.03 8.37
C ASP A 143 14.66 -0.99 7.61
N SER A 144 14.09 -1.84 6.75
CA SER A 144 14.87 -2.77 5.92
C SER A 144 15.74 -2.06 4.87
N VAL A 145 15.20 -1.02 4.22
CA VAL A 145 15.90 -0.25 3.20
C VAL A 145 17.04 0.55 3.82
N GLN A 146 16.80 1.14 4.99
CA GLN A 146 17.83 1.91 5.71
C GLN A 146 19.01 1.03 6.17
N ALA A 147 18.74 -0.20 6.62
CA ALA A 147 19.80 -1.15 6.96
C ALA A 147 20.68 -1.52 5.74
N VAL A 148 20.07 -1.74 4.57
CA VAL A 148 20.79 -2.05 3.32
C VAL A 148 21.63 -0.86 2.83
N LEU A 149 21.11 0.36 2.93
CA LEU A 149 21.86 1.58 2.58
C LEU A 149 23.11 1.73 3.46
N GLN A 150 22.98 1.49 4.77
CA GLN A 150 24.09 1.61 5.70
C GLN A 150 25.16 0.54 5.47
N SER A 151 24.77 -0.69 5.13
CA SER A 151 25.74 -1.74 4.77
C SER A 151 26.50 -1.39 3.50
N LEU A 152 25.81 -0.89 2.47
CA LEU A 152 26.41 -0.52 1.20
C LEU A 152 27.40 0.65 1.34
N GLU A 153 27.06 1.67 2.15
CA GLU A 153 27.97 2.79 2.42
C GLU A 153 29.25 2.32 3.13
N THR A 154 29.11 1.36 4.06
CA THR A 154 30.25 0.78 4.77
C THR A 154 31.16 0.02 3.82
N GLU A 155 30.59 -0.79 2.92
CA GLU A 155 31.33 -1.52 1.90
C GLU A 155 32.08 -0.58 0.94
N MET A 156 31.42 0.48 0.46
CA MET A 156 32.07 1.50 -0.37
C MET A 156 33.24 2.19 0.33
N ARG A 157 33.16 2.45 1.64
CA ARG A 157 34.27 3.04 2.41
C ARG A 157 35.47 2.10 2.46
N VAL A 158 35.25 0.81 2.65
CA VAL A 158 36.31 -0.22 2.67
C VAL A 158 36.99 -0.29 1.29
N LEU A 159 36.21 -0.42 0.21
CA LEU A 159 36.75 -0.50 -1.15
C LEU A 159 37.55 0.76 -1.53
N ASN A 160 37.05 1.95 -1.18
CA ASN A 160 37.80 3.20 -1.42
C ASN A 160 39.11 3.26 -0.62
N PHE A 161 39.14 2.72 0.59
CA PHE A 161 40.36 2.66 1.39
C PHE A 161 41.38 1.69 0.77
N GLU A 162 40.94 0.52 0.32
CA GLU A 162 41.79 -0.47 -0.35
C GLU A 162 42.35 0.05 -1.67
N ALA A 163 41.52 0.70 -2.50
CA ALA A 163 41.94 1.31 -3.75
C ALA A 163 43.04 2.37 -3.54
N LYS A 164 42.87 3.26 -2.56
CA LYS A 164 43.90 4.26 -2.21
C LYS A 164 45.20 3.62 -1.72
N LYS A 165 45.10 2.52 -0.98
CA LYS A 165 46.29 1.77 -0.53
C LYS A 165 47.00 1.15 -1.74
N GLN A 166 46.25 0.57 -2.67
CA GLN A 166 46.79 -0.04 -3.88
C GLN A 166 47.46 1.00 -4.80
N GLU A 167 46.84 2.17 -4.99
CA GLU A 167 47.42 3.28 -5.76
C GLU A 167 48.77 3.72 -5.17
N LYS A 168 48.85 3.89 -3.85
CA LYS A 168 50.12 4.19 -3.18
C LYS A 168 51.17 3.10 -3.41
N TRP A 169 50.79 1.82 -3.35
CA TRP A 169 51.72 0.72 -3.62
C TRP A 169 52.22 0.72 -5.07
N MET A 170 51.36 0.99 -6.05
CA MET A 170 51.78 1.10 -7.45
C MET A 170 52.78 2.22 -7.66
N GLU A 171 52.56 3.38 -7.03
CA GLU A 171 53.51 4.49 -7.08
C GLU A 171 54.84 4.18 -6.39
N PHE A 172 54.80 3.43 -5.28
CA PHE A 172 56.02 2.93 -4.64
C PHE A 172 56.86 2.08 -5.59
N ASP A 173 56.23 1.10 -6.24
CA ASP A 173 56.90 0.21 -7.19
C ASP A 173 57.47 0.97 -8.40
N ASN A 174 56.74 1.97 -8.90
CA ASN A 174 57.22 2.85 -9.97
C ASN A 174 58.49 3.60 -9.57
N ILE A 175 58.53 4.14 -8.35
CA ILE A 175 59.69 4.87 -7.82
C ILE A 175 60.89 3.93 -7.65
N LEU A 176 60.68 2.73 -7.11
CA LEU A 176 61.75 1.73 -6.99
C LEU A 176 62.31 1.34 -8.37
N GLY A 177 61.44 1.13 -9.36
CA GLY A 177 61.86 0.83 -10.72
C GLY A 177 62.69 1.96 -11.35
N LEU A 178 62.43 3.22 -11.01
CA LEU A 178 63.26 4.35 -11.45
C LEU A 178 64.64 4.34 -10.80
N ILE A 179 64.70 4.07 -9.49
CA ILE A 179 65.96 3.94 -8.74
C ILE A 179 66.81 2.81 -9.30
N ASP A 180 66.23 1.62 -9.49
CA ASP A 180 66.93 0.46 -10.04
C ASP A 180 67.54 0.75 -11.42
N ARG A 181 66.80 1.47 -12.28
CA ARG A 181 67.31 1.92 -13.58
C ARG A 181 68.47 2.89 -13.43
N ALA A 182 68.38 3.86 -12.52
CA ALA A 182 69.46 4.80 -12.26
C ALA A 182 70.72 4.08 -11.74
N GLU A 183 70.58 3.12 -10.83
CA GLU A 183 71.71 2.31 -10.35
C GLU A 183 72.35 1.47 -11.45
N LYS A 184 71.54 0.92 -12.36
CA LYS A 184 72.06 0.21 -13.53
C LYS A 184 72.86 1.14 -14.44
N LEU A 185 72.39 2.36 -14.69
CA LEU A 185 73.12 3.37 -15.46
C LEU A 185 74.49 3.69 -14.84
N VAL A 186 74.57 3.84 -13.52
CA VAL A 186 75.87 4.00 -12.82
C VAL A 186 76.80 2.84 -13.10
N LYS A 187 76.30 1.60 -12.94
CA LYS A 187 77.10 0.39 -13.11
C LYS A 187 77.63 0.28 -14.54
N ASP A 188 76.76 0.50 -15.52
CA ASP A 188 77.11 0.44 -16.94
C ASP A 188 78.13 1.53 -17.30
N TYR A 189 77.95 2.76 -16.81
CA TYR A 189 78.90 3.85 -16.98
C TYR A 189 80.27 3.53 -16.37
N LYS A 190 80.31 3.06 -15.13
CA LYS A 190 81.55 2.66 -14.44
C LYS A 190 82.30 1.55 -15.17
N LEU A 191 81.60 0.68 -15.91
CA LEU A 191 82.22 -0.34 -16.75
C LEU A 191 82.77 0.24 -18.06
N LYS A 192 82.06 1.19 -18.69
CA LYS A 192 82.49 1.84 -19.93
C LYS A 192 83.77 2.66 -19.74
N ILE A 193 83.84 3.50 -18.70
CA ILE A 193 85.03 4.33 -18.43
C ILE A 193 86.29 3.52 -18.10
N LYS A 194 86.16 2.22 -17.77
CA LYS A 194 87.32 1.32 -17.59
C LYS A 194 87.87 0.79 -18.91
N LYS A 195 87.07 0.84 -19.99
CA LYS A 195 87.39 0.27 -21.30
C LYS A 195 87.69 1.35 -22.34
N GLU A 196 87.07 2.51 -22.19
CA GLU A 196 87.05 3.60 -23.16
C GLU A 196 87.58 4.90 -22.53
N ASN A 197 87.85 5.91 -23.36
CA ASN A 197 88.29 7.21 -22.91
C ASN A 197 87.17 7.94 -22.15
N ILE A 198 87.43 8.31 -20.90
CA ILE A 198 86.45 8.99 -20.05
C ILE A 198 85.95 10.31 -20.66
N LEU A 199 86.76 11.00 -21.46
CA LEU A 199 86.40 12.28 -22.08
C LEU A 199 85.34 12.14 -23.18
N GLU A 200 85.17 10.96 -23.75
CA GLU A 200 84.22 10.68 -24.85
C GLU A 200 82.88 10.14 -24.35
N ILE A 201 82.78 9.76 -23.07
CA ILE A 201 81.58 9.21 -22.46
C ILE A 201 80.92 10.28 -21.59
N GLU A 202 79.62 10.49 -21.74
CA GLU A 202 78.82 11.39 -20.90
C GLU A 202 78.58 10.81 -19.49
N SER A 203 78.63 11.68 -18.48
CA SER A 203 78.50 11.29 -17.07
C SER A 203 77.02 11.23 -16.66
N PRO A 204 76.49 10.09 -16.21
CA PRO A 204 75.06 9.97 -15.87
C PRO A 204 74.71 10.56 -14.49
N TYR A 205 75.70 10.98 -13.69
CA TYR A 205 75.47 11.35 -12.28
C TYR A 205 74.49 12.50 -12.09
N HIS A 206 74.38 13.43 -13.06
CA HIS A 206 73.38 14.49 -13.01
C HIS A 206 71.95 13.94 -13.07
N GLU A 207 71.68 13.01 -14.00
CA GLU A 207 70.38 12.37 -14.15
C GLU A 207 70.04 11.51 -12.94
N ILE A 208 71.02 10.79 -12.40
CA ILE A 208 70.86 9.96 -11.20
C ILE A 208 70.48 10.83 -10.00
N LEU A 209 71.18 11.94 -9.76
CA LEU A 209 70.85 12.86 -8.66
C LEU A 209 69.41 13.37 -8.76
N LYS A 210 68.97 13.71 -9.96
CA LYS A 210 67.58 14.12 -10.21
C LYS A 210 66.58 13.00 -9.87
N VAL A 211 66.82 11.78 -10.33
CA VAL A 211 65.96 10.62 -10.02
C VAL A 211 65.84 10.38 -8.50
N TYR A 212 66.96 10.43 -7.78
CA TYR A 212 66.94 10.23 -6.33
C TYR A 212 66.28 11.39 -5.58
N GLU A 213 66.43 12.64 -6.04
CA GLU A 213 65.76 13.80 -5.47
C GLU A 213 64.23 13.74 -5.68
N ASP A 214 63.79 13.40 -6.88
CA ASP A 214 62.38 13.22 -7.22
C ASP A 214 61.77 12.07 -6.39
N ALA A 215 62.47 10.93 -6.31
CA ALA A 215 62.05 9.78 -5.49
C ALA A 215 61.95 10.13 -4.00
N LYS A 216 62.92 10.87 -3.45
CA LYS A 216 62.91 11.34 -2.06
C LYS A 216 61.71 12.24 -1.79
N ASN A 217 61.42 13.18 -2.69
CA ASN A 217 60.29 14.10 -2.52
C ASN A 217 58.97 13.33 -2.57
N LYS A 218 58.82 12.38 -3.50
CA LYS A 218 57.65 11.50 -3.57
C LYS A 218 57.46 10.66 -2.31
N PHE A 219 58.51 10.06 -1.77
CA PHE A 219 58.42 9.32 -0.51
C PHE A 219 58.04 10.20 0.68
N LYS A 220 58.45 11.48 0.71
CA LYS A 220 57.96 12.44 1.71
C LYS A 220 56.48 12.78 1.53
N GLU A 221 56.04 13.01 0.30
CA GLU A 221 54.62 13.26 -0.02
C GLU A 221 53.72 12.10 0.45
N PHE A 222 54.20 10.87 0.35
CA PHE A 222 53.48 9.68 0.83
C PHE A 222 53.62 9.39 2.34
N GLY A 223 54.48 10.13 3.05
CA GLY A 223 54.75 9.95 4.48
C GLY A 223 55.74 8.83 4.81
N TRP A 224 56.46 8.28 3.82
CA TRP A 224 57.49 7.26 4.00
C TRP A 224 58.84 7.89 4.34
N ASN A 225 58.90 8.48 5.54
CA ASN A 225 60.04 9.26 5.99
C ASN A 225 61.35 8.45 6.07
N ASP A 226 61.27 7.18 6.47
CA ASP A 226 62.45 6.30 6.55
C ASP A 226 63.05 6.00 5.17
N ALA A 227 62.20 5.76 4.17
CA ALA A 227 62.64 5.56 2.80
C ALA A 227 63.25 6.84 2.21
N ALA A 228 62.60 7.99 2.44
CA ALA A 228 63.14 9.29 2.03
C ALA A 228 64.49 9.60 2.69
N LYS A 229 64.68 9.23 3.96
CA LYS A 229 65.96 9.39 4.67
C LYS A 229 67.07 8.54 4.04
N LYS A 230 66.80 7.28 3.70
CA LYS A 230 67.77 6.43 3.00
C LYS A 230 68.19 7.02 1.65
N LEU A 231 67.24 7.57 0.89
CA LEU A 231 67.55 8.22 -0.39
C LEU A 231 68.39 9.49 -0.20
N PHE A 232 68.20 10.23 0.89
CA PHE A 232 69.06 11.37 1.22
C PHE A 232 70.53 10.96 1.35
N ASP A 233 70.81 9.86 2.04
CA ASP A 233 72.17 9.34 2.18
C ASP A 233 72.76 8.92 0.81
N SER A 234 71.94 8.30 -0.05
CA SER A 234 72.33 7.95 -1.42
C SER A 234 72.61 9.18 -2.30
N ILE A 235 71.82 10.26 -2.15
CA ILE A 235 72.07 11.53 -2.86
C ILE A 235 73.45 12.09 -2.47
N GLU A 236 73.74 12.13 -1.17
CA GLU A 236 75.04 12.62 -0.67
C GLU A 236 76.20 11.75 -1.16
N PHE A 237 76.00 10.43 -1.27
CA PHE A 237 76.96 9.53 -1.90
C PHE A 237 77.20 9.88 -3.38
N TYR A 238 76.14 10.01 -4.18
CA TYR A 238 76.28 10.30 -5.62
C TYR A 238 76.80 11.72 -5.92
N LYS A 239 76.54 12.70 -5.05
CA LYS A 239 77.17 14.03 -5.16
C LYS A 239 78.68 13.94 -5.03
N LYS A 240 79.18 13.13 -4.08
CA LYS A 240 80.62 12.90 -3.92
C LYS A 240 81.21 12.20 -5.14
N GLU A 241 80.53 11.16 -5.65
CA GLU A 241 80.96 10.46 -6.86
C GLU A 241 81.00 11.38 -8.10
N PHE A 242 80.03 12.29 -8.24
CA PHE A 242 80.02 13.27 -9.32
C PHE A 242 81.20 14.23 -9.26
N ILE A 243 81.53 14.73 -8.06
CA ILE A 243 82.71 15.60 -7.87
C ILE A 243 83.99 14.84 -8.22
N ASN A 244 84.11 13.59 -7.78
CA ASN A 244 85.26 12.73 -8.09
C ASN A 244 85.39 12.49 -9.60
N ASP A 245 84.28 12.22 -10.29
CA ASP A 245 84.24 12.03 -11.75
C ASP A 245 84.72 13.29 -12.50
N ASN A 246 84.25 14.47 -12.10
CA ASN A 246 84.70 15.73 -12.68
C ASN A 246 86.19 15.98 -12.46
N ASN A 247 86.69 15.72 -11.24
CA ASN A 247 88.12 15.83 -10.94
C ASN A 247 88.96 14.88 -11.81
N LEU A 248 88.48 13.66 -12.05
CA LEU A 248 89.16 12.68 -12.91
C LEU A 248 89.22 13.17 -14.36
N ARG A 249 88.12 13.72 -14.89
CA ARG A 249 88.06 14.31 -16.24
C ARG A 249 89.01 15.49 -16.41
N GLU A 250 89.07 16.39 -15.43
CA GLU A 250 89.99 17.54 -15.45
C GLU A 250 91.46 17.10 -15.41
N CYS A 251 91.79 16.05 -14.67
CA CYS A 251 93.13 15.46 -14.70
C CYS A 251 93.47 14.86 -16.06
N GLU A 252 92.52 14.16 -16.70
CA GLU A 252 92.75 13.53 -18.00
C GLU A 252 92.91 14.57 -19.12
N LYS A 253 92.14 15.66 -19.09
CA LYS A 253 92.32 16.80 -20.01
C LYS A 253 93.71 17.44 -19.95
N LYS A 254 94.38 17.41 -18.79
CA LYS A 254 95.73 17.96 -18.62
C LYS A 254 96.84 17.04 -19.14
N LYS A 255 96.54 15.77 -19.42
CA LYS A 255 97.48 14.78 -19.95
C LYS A 255 97.48 14.70 -21.48
N VAL A 256 96.37 15.12 -22.10
CA VAL A 256 96.18 15.25 -23.56
C VAL A 256 96.80 16.55 -24.03
#